data_AF-A0A1Q9MRN1-F1
#
_entry.id   AF-A0A1Q9MRN1-F1
#
_cell.length_a   1.000
_cell.length_b   1.000
_cell.length_c   1.000
_cell.angle_alpha   90.00
_cell.angle_beta   90.00
_cell.angle_gamma   90.00
#
_symmetry.space_group_name_H-M   'P 1'
#
loop_
_entity.id
_entity.type
_entity.pdbx_description
1 polymer ?
#
loop_
_entity_poly.entity_id
_entity_poly.type
_entity_poly.pdbx_seq_one_letter_code
_entity_poly.pdbx_strand_id
1 'polypeptide(L)'
;MFEQKSLPRKGFCERAIANEPPSFPLSHHPGCARFKAHTFMLGRFHFCIGCYIGYPSAVASIGVGTWLYLENQVSLFILLGIGLSCYFTLFASHTKYSEIRNVKILQKFSIGVGSGFLLIFAFYFFDNPLIIKLLVMFILLIGLLLPVRAIHLRKATKICKSCGMKGIDPGCTE
;
A
#
# COMPACT_ATOMS: atom_id res chain seq x y z
N MET A 1 -5.96 30.53 -17.21
CA MET A 1 -6.84 31.21 -16.25
C MET A 1 -7.29 30.14 -15.26
N PHE A 2 -6.73 30.15 -14.04
CA PHE A 2 -6.87 29.07 -13.07
C PHE A 2 -8.13 29.25 -12.23
N GLU A 3 -9.05 28.30 -12.31
CA GLU A 3 -10.20 28.23 -11.41
C GLU A 3 -9.74 27.61 -10.07
N GLN A 4 -9.43 28.47 -9.10
CA GLN A 4 -9.25 28.08 -7.70
C GLN A 4 -10.58 27.53 -7.16
N LYS A 5 -10.75 26.20 -7.17
CA LYS A 5 -11.76 25.55 -6.34
C LYS A 5 -11.44 25.86 -4.88
N SER A 6 -12.30 26.66 -4.27
CA SER A 6 -12.25 27.13 -2.89
C SER A 6 -11.99 25.98 -1.91
N LEU A 7 -10.98 26.18 -1.06
CA LEU A 7 -10.63 25.26 0.02
C LEU A 7 -11.80 25.20 1.02
N PRO A 8 -12.28 24.00 1.43
CA PRO A 8 -13.29 23.91 2.47
C PRO A 8 -12.72 24.41 3.81
N ARG A 9 -13.52 25.22 4.53
CA ARG A 9 -13.17 25.83 5.81
C ARG A 9 -12.83 24.76 6.86
N LYS A 10 -11.93 25.11 7.81
CA LYS A 10 -11.45 24.31 8.95
C LYS A 10 -12.54 23.45 9.64
N GLY A 11 -13.78 23.93 9.73
CA GLY A 11 -14.90 23.22 10.35
C GLY A 11 -15.45 21.97 9.63
N PHE A 12 -14.86 21.52 8.51
CA PHE A 12 -15.27 20.27 7.84
C PHE A 12 -14.52 19.02 8.34
N CYS A 13 -13.29 19.13 8.87
CA CYS A 13 -12.63 17.98 9.51
C CYS A 13 -13.12 17.78 10.97
N GLU A 14 -13.44 18.84 11.73
CA GLU A 14 -13.90 18.72 13.14
C GLU A 14 -15.20 17.90 13.30
N ARG A 15 -16.14 18.01 12.35
CA ARG A 15 -17.40 17.26 12.38
C ARG A 15 -17.26 15.78 12.02
N ALA A 16 -16.15 15.36 11.42
CA ALA A 16 -15.93 13.99 10.98
C ALA A 16 -15.34 13.10 12.10
N ILE A 17 -14.60 13.69 13.06
CA ILE A 17 -13.97 12.97 14.18
C ILE A 17 -15.01 12.42 15.18
N ALA A 18 -16.14 13.12 15.36
CA ALA A 18 -17.14 12.78 16.38
C ALA A 18 -18.04 11.57 16.06
N ASN A 19 -17.96 11.00 14.85
CA ASN A 19 -18.90 9.97 14.39
C ASN A 19 -18.24 8.72 13.79
N GLU A 20 -16.93 8.52 13.95
CA GLU A 20 -16.28 7.33 13.38
C GLU A 20 -16.26 6.14 14.36
N PRO A 21 -16.81 4.97 13.95
CA PRO A 21 -16.78 3.75 14.76
C PRO A 21 -15.34 3.23 14.90
N PRO A 22 -15.07 2.38 15.92
CA PRO A 22 -13.71 1.92 16.23
C PRO A 22 -13.02 1.32 15.00
N SER A 23 -11.87 1.89 14.67
CA SER A 23 -11.02 1.43 13.60
C SER A 23 -10.40 0.07 13.96
N PHE A 24 -10.49 -0.88 13.03
CA PHE A 24 -9.66 -2.09 13.09
C PHE A 24 -8.17 -1.69 13.16
N PRO A 25 -7.27 -2.53 13.71
CA PRO A 25 -5.82 -2.23 13.77
C PRO A 25 -5.17 -1.94 12.40
N LEU A 26 -5.89 -2.18 11.30
CA LEU A 26 -5.51 -1.89 9.92
C LEU A 26 -5.97 -0.50 9.41
N SER A 27 -6.66 0.29 10.24
CA SER A 27 -7.33 1.54 9.86
C SER A 27 -6.88 2.69 10.76
N HIS A 28 -5.59 3.03 10.72
CA HIS A 28 -5.00 4.14 11.47
C HIS A 28 -5.21 5.53 10.81
N HIS A 29 -6.27 5.73 10.04
CA HIS A 29 -6.47 7.01 9.36
C HIS A 29 -7.27 7.98 10.25
N PRO A 30 -6.85 9.25 10.35
CA PRO A 30 -7.61 10.26 11.05
C PRO A 30 -8.93 10.48 10.30
N GLY A 31 -10.02 10.64 11.07
CA GLY A 31 -11.38 10.80 10.56
C GLY A 31 -11.60 12.13 9.86
N CYS A 32 -10.97 12.34 8.70
CA CYS A 32 -11.24 13.47 7.82
C CYS A 32 -11.74 12.99 6.46
N ALA A 33 -12.70 13.72 5.88
CA ALA A 33 -13.35 13.38 4.61
C ALA A 33 -12.38 13.14 3.43
N ARG A 34 -11.15 13.68 3.50
CA ARG A 34 -10.09 13.41 2.52
C ARG A 34 -9.56 11.97 2.55
N PHE A 35 -9.72 11.26 3.67
CA PHE A 35 -9.37 9.85 3.82
C PHE A 35 -10.52 8.88 3.46
N LYS A 36 -11.75 9.36 3.23
CA LYS A 36 -12.86 8.49 2.76
C LYS A 36 -12.54 7.79 1.44
N ALA A 37 -11.68 8.35 0.58
CA ALA A 37 -11.22 7.71 -0.65
C ALA A 37 -10.09 6.67 -0.43
N HIS A 38 -9.66 6.45 0.81
CA HIS A 38 -8.61 5.49 1.21
C HIS A 38 -9.16 4.29 1.96
N THR A 39 -10.41 4.38 2.43
CA THR A 39 -11.11 3.31 3.11
C THR A 39 -12.33 2.86 2.29
N PHE A 40 -12.74 1.62 2.45
CA PHE A 40 -14.05 1.16 2.03
C PHE A 40 -14.74 0.47 3.20
N MET A 41 -16.07 0.54 3.22
CA MET A 41 -16.88 -0.11 4.24
C MET A 41 -17.35 -1.47 3.71
N LEU A 42 -17.07 -2.53 4.47
CA LEU A 42 -17.67 -3.83 4.25
C LEU A 42 -18.48 -4.17 5.51
N GLY A 43 -19.80 -4.00 5.43
CA GLY A 43 -20.67 -4.07 6.60
C GLY A 43 -20.34 -2.98 7.63
N ARG A 44 -19.99 -3.41 8.85
CA ARG A 44 -19.66 -2.51 9.98
C ARG A 44 -18.16 -2.19 10.10
N PHE A 45 -17.31 -2.75 9.23
CA PHE A 45 -15.86 -2.62 9.34
C PHE A 45 -15.28 -1.70 8.26
N HIS A 46 -14.32 -0.86 8.67
CA HIS A 46 -13.53 -0.02 7.76
C HIS A 46 -12.24 -0.73 7.39
N PHE A 47 -12.01 -0.93 6.09
CA PHE A 47 -10.80 -1.55 5.55
C PHE A 47 -9.99 -0.53 4.75
N CYS A 48 -8.67 -0.51 4.99
CA CYS A 48 -7.74 0.20 4.13
C CYS A 48 -7.64 -0.51 2.78
N ILE A 49 -7.98 0.21 1.69
CA ILE A 49 -7.88 -0.29 0.30
C ILE A 49 -6.48 -0.86 0.04
N GLY A 50 -5.44 -0.24 0.61
CA GLY A 50 -4.06 -0.67 0.45
C GLY A 50 -3.79 -2.04 1.06
N CYS A 51 -4.18 -2.26 2.31
CA CYS A 51 -3.91 -3.52 3.01
C CYS A 51 -4.80 -4.65 2.52
N TYR A 52 -6.08 -4.37 2.27
CA TYR A 52 -7.05 -5.37 1.85
C TYR A 52 -6.75 -5.93 0.46
N ILE A 53 -6.18 -5.13 -0.45
CA ILE A 53 -5.81 -5.62 -1.79
C ILE A 53 -4.38 -6.13 -1.80
N GLY A 54 -3.45 -5.39 -1.19
CA GLY A 54 -2.02 -5.71 -1.29
C GLY A 54 -1.61 -7.00 -0.58
N TYR A 55 -2.15 -7.29 0.61
CA TYR A 55 -1.79 -8.52 1.33
C TYR A 55 -2.30 -9.78 0.62
N PRO A 56 -3.61 -9.89 0.29
CA PRO A 56 -4.11 -11.04 -0.44
C PRO A 56 -3.47 -11.20 -1.82
N SER A 57 -3.18 -10.10 -2.55
CA SER A 57 -2.53 -10.21 -3.85
C SER A 57 -1.09 -10.71 -3.76
N ALA A 58 -0.33 -10.32 -2.72
CA ALA A 58 1.00 -10.86 -2.47
C ALA A 58 0.97 -12.35 -2.08
N VAL A 59 0.05 -12.76 -1.20
CA VAL A 59 -0.10 -14.17 -0.82
C VAL A 59 -0.51 -15.01 -2.03
N ALA A 60 -1.48 -14.54 -2.81
CA ALA A 60 -1.93 -15.21 -4.02
C ALA A 60 -0.81 -15.33 -5.06
N SER A 61 -0.01 -14.27 -5.28
CA SER A 61 1.10 -14.34 -6.23
C SER A 61 2.24 -15.23 -5.76
N ILE A 62 2.47 -15.38 -4.46
CA ILE A 62 3.40 -16.38 -3.91
C ILE A 62 2.91 -17.79 -4.25
N GLY A 63 1.63 -18.09 -4.02
CA GLY A 63 1.05 -19.41 -4.34
C GLY A 63 1.12 -19.72 -5.83
N VAL A 64 0.59 -18.83 -6.66
CA VAL A 64 0.55 -18.99 -8.13
C VAL A 64 1.96 -19.03 -8.71
N GLY A 65 2.84 -18.13 -8.29
CA GLY A 65 4.21 -18.06 -8.82
C GLY A 65 5.05 -19.28 -8.41
N THR A 66 4.85 -19.81 -7.20
CA THR A 66 5.50 -21.06 -6.77
C THR A 66 5.01 -22.24 -7.62
N TRP A 67 3.69 -22.36 -7.82
CA TRP A 67 3.12 -23.41 -8.66
C TRP A 67 3.65 -23.34 -10.10
N LEU A 68 3.63 -22.17 -10.74
CA LEU A 68 4.14 -21.96 -12.10
C LEU A 68 5.63 -22.32 -12.24
N TYR A 69 6.44 -22.02 -11.22
CA TYR A 69 7.85 -22.36 -11.21
C TYR A 69 8.08 -23.87 -11.05
N LEU A 70 7.39 -24.52 -10.11
CA LEU A 70 7.53 -25.96 -9.85
C LEU A 70 7.07 -26.82 -11.03
N GLU A 71 6.05 -26.38 -11.77
CA GLU A 71 5.57 -27.02 -13.01
C GLU A 71 6.45 -26.69 -14.24
N ASN A 72 7.58 -26.00 -14.04
CA ASN A 72 8.49 -25.53 -15.10
C ASN A 72 7.80 -24.70 -16.21
N GLN A 73 6.65 -24.08 -15.91
CA GLN A 73 5.91 -23.25 -16.87
C GLN A 73 6.59 -21.90 -17.08
N VAL A 74 7.27 -21.39 -16.05
CA VAL A 74 7.90 -20.07 -16.05
C VAL A 74 9.27 -20.14 -15.36
N SER A 75 10.29 -19.54 -15.97
CA SER A 75 11.61 -19.45 -15.36
C SER A 75 11.67 -18.39 -14.25
N LEU A 76 12.59 -18.56 -13.28
CA LEU A 76 12.78 -17.60 -12.18
C LEU A 76 13.11 -16.19 -12.69
N PHE A 77 13.85 -16.06 -13.80
CA PHE A 77 14.19 -14.76 -14.38
C PHE A 77 12.97 -14.06 -15.00
N ILE A 78 12.02 -14.80 -15.56
CA ILE A 78 10.76 -14.22 -16.04
C ILE A 78 9.94 -13.73 -14.85
N LEU A 79 9.85 -14.51 -13.77
CA LEU A 79 9.18 -14.08 -12.53
C LEU A 79 9.84 -12.83 -11.94
N LEU A 80 11.17 -12.74 -11.94
CA LEU A 80 11.91 -11.55 -11.53
C LEU A 80 11.55 -10.33 -12.40
N GLY A 81 11.54 -10.49 -13.73
CA GLY A 81 11.21 -9.41 -14.66
C GLY A 81 9.78 -8.88 -14.47
N ILE A 82 8.80 -9.80 -14.37
CA ILE A 82 7.41 -9.44 -14.08
C ILE A 82 7.30 -8.81 -12.68
N GLY A 83 8.02 -9.36 -11.70
CA GLY A 83 8.05 -8.88 -10.33
C GLY A 83 8.52 -7.43 -10.23
N LEU A 84 9.66 -7.12 -10.83
CA LEU A 84 10.21 -5.76 -10.90
C LEU A 84 9.29 -4.80 -11.64
N SER A 85 8.78 -5.19 -12.82
CA SER A 85 7.86 -4.37 -13.61
C SER A 85 6.59 -4.02 -12.84
N CYS A 86 5.96 -5.01 -12.20
CA CYS A 86 4.77 -4.81 -11.39
C CYS A 86 5.06 -3.96 -10.13
N TYR A 87 6.20 -4.17 -9.48
CA TYR A 87 6.58 -3.41 -8.29
C TYR A 87 6.89 -1.94 -8.63
N PHE A 88 7.45 -1.67 -9.82
CA PHE A 88 7.76 -0.30 -10.27
C PHE A 88 6.51 0.58 -10.43
N THR A 89 5.32 -0.01 -10.53
CA THR A 89 4.06 0.74 -10.44
C THR A 89 3.93 1.56 -9.15
N LEU A 90 4.74 1.31 -8.11
CA LEU A 90 4.87 2.16 -6.94
C LEU A 90 5.17 3.63 -7.30
N PHE A 91 6.01 3.88 -8.30
CA PHE A 91 6.35 5.25 -8.72
C PHE A 91 5.18 6.00 -9.35
N ALA A 92 4.23 5.28 -9.96
CA ALA A 92 2.98 5.87 -10.45
C ALA A 92 2.15 6.52 -9.33
N SER A 93 2.42 6.20 -8.05
CA SER A 93 1.79 6.84 -6.87
C SER A 93 2.04 8.34 -6.80
N HIS A 94 3.09 8.85 -7.47
CA HIS A 94 3.40 10.28 -7.50
C HIS A 94 2.63 11.05 -8.58
N THR A 95 1.95 10.36 -9.49
CA THR A 95 1.21 10.99 -10.59
C THR A 95 -0.22 11.34 -10.17
N LYS A 96 -0.80 12.39 -10.79
CA LYS A 96 -2.20 12.80 -10.56
C LYS A 96 -3.22 11.71 -10.92
N TYR A 97 -2.84 10.77 -11.79
CA TYR A 97 -3.67 9.62 -12.16
C TYR A 97 -3.94 8.66 -10.99
N SER A 98 -3.14 8.70 -9.93
CA SER A 98 -3.35 7.90 -8.70
C SER A 98 -4.54 8.37 -7.85
N GLU A 99 -5.21 9.46 -8.22
CA GLU A 99 -6.44 9.93 -7.58
C GLU A 99 -7.68 9.11 -8.01
N ILE A 100 -7.61 8.42 -9.16
CA ILE A 100 -8.69 7.57 -9.64
C ILE A 100 -8.72 6.26 -8.82
N ARG A 101 -9.86 5.95 -8.20
CA ARG A 101 -10.04 4.78 -7.32
C ARG A 101 -9.57 3.46 -7.96
N ASN A 102 -9.95 3.22 -9.22
CA ASN A 102 -9.60 1.99 -9.93
C ASN A 102 -8.10 1.87 -10.18
N VAL A 103 -7.43 2.98 -10.55
CA VAL A 103 -5.98 3.02 -10.76
C VAL A 103 -5.24 2.71 -9.46
N LYS A 104 -5.73 3.23 -8.33
CA LYS A 104 -5.17 2.96 -7.00
C LYS A 104 -5.32 1.50 -6.57
N ILE A 105 -6.47 0.88 -6.88
CA ILE A 105 -6.70 -0.56 -6.65
C ILE A 105 -5.72 -1.38 -7.48
N LEU A 106 -5.65 -1.11 -8.78
CA LEU A 106 -4.75 -1.82 -9.71
C LEU A 106 -3.30 -1.67 -9.29
N GLN A 107 -2.88 -0.46 -8.89
CA GLN A 107 -1.54 -0.21 -8.39
C GLN A 107 -1.22 -1.02 -7.13
N LYS A 108 -2.15 -1.08 -6.16
CA LYS A 108 -1.95 -1.88 -4.93
C LYS A 108 -1.91 -3.37 -5.23
N PHE A 109 -2.73 -3.82 -6.16
CA PHE A 109 -2.70 -5.18 -6.66
C PHE A 109 -1.34 -5.51 -7.30
N SER A 110 -0.89 -4.69 -8.26
CA SER A 110 0.40 -4.84 -8.95
C SER A 110 1.59 -4.81 -7.99
N ILE A 111 1.60 -3.92 -6.99
CA ILE A 111 2.66 -3.91 -5.97
C ILE A 111 2.68 -5.23 -5.20
N GLY A 112 1.51 -5.75 -4.78
CA GLY A 112 1.44 -7.02 -4.07
C GLY A 112 1.90 -8.19 -4.94
N VAL A 113 1.41 -8.28 -6.18
CA VAL A 113 1.85 -9.29 -7.16
C VAL A 113 3.36 -9.24 -7.35
N GLY A 114 3.89 -8.05 -7.62
CA GLY A 114 5.31 -7.82 -7.82
C GLY A 114 6.15 -8.23 -6.61
N SER A 115 5.72 -7.85 -5.40
CA SER A 115 6.41 -8.23 -4.16
C SER A 115 6.43 -9.74 -3.92
N GLY A 116 5.35 -10.46 -4.22
CA GLY A 116 5.32 -11.92 -4.08
C GLY A 116 6.25 -12.64 -5.05
N PHE A 117 6.31 -12.21 -6.32
CA PHE A 117 7.25 -12.77 -7.28
C PHE A 117 8.72 -12.48 -6.93
N LEU A 118 9.02 -11.29 -6.39
CA LEU A 118 10.36 -10.97 -5.89
C LEU A 118 10.76 -11.86 -4.70
N LEU A 119 9.81 -12.19 -3.81
CA LEU A 119 10.04 -13.11 -2.70
C LEU A 119 10.29 -14.54 -3.17
N ILE A 120 9.53 -15.03 -4.17
CA ILE A 120 9.76 -16.34 -4.79
C ILE A 120 11.16 -16.39 -5.41
N PHE A 121 11.53 -15.36 -6.19
CA PHE A 121 12.85 -15.27 -6.78
C PHE A 121 13.94 -15.34 -5.70
N ALA A 122 13.84 -14.54 -4.64
CA ALA A 122 14.82 -14.56 -3.55
C ALA A 122 14.88 -15.91 -2.82
N PHE A 123 13.75 -16.62 -2.69
CA PHE A 123 13.74 -17.91 -2.01
C PHE A 123 14.41 -19.03 -2.82
N TYR A 124 14.16 -19.08 -4.14
CA TYR A 124 14.65 -20.16 -5.01
C TYR A 124 15.99 -19.85 -5.69
N PHE A 125 16.37 -18.58 -5.87
CA PHE A 125 17.63 -18.20 -6.51
C PHE A 125 18.85 -18.47 -5.63
N PHE A 126 18.71 -18.26 -4.32
CA PHE A 126 19.81 -18.45 -3.37
C PHE A 126 19.81 -19.88 -2.84
N ASP A 127 20.74 -20.72 -3.28
CA ASP A 127 20.90 -22.08 -2.73
C ASP A 127 21.67 -22.08 -1.40
N ASN A 128 21.05 -21.50 -0.38
CA ASN A 128 21.58 -21.38 0.97
C ASN A 128 20.76 -22.18 1.99
N PRO A 129 21.31 -22.46 3.19
CA PRO A 129 20.52 -23.04 4.27
C PRO A 129 19.31 -22.18 4.61
N LEU A 130 18.25 -22.82 5.10
CA LEU A 130 16.93 -22.20 5.32
C LEU A 130 17.02 -20.90 6.15
N ILE A 131 17.89 -20.85 7.17
CA ILE A 131 18.09 -19.67 8.02
C ILE A 131 18.54 -18.45 7.21
N ILE A 132 19.51 -18.64 6.30
CA ILE A 132 20.02 -17.55 5.45
C ILE A 132 18.95 -17.14 4.44
N LYS A 133 18.20 -18.10 3.86
CA LYS A 133 17.06 -17.79 2.95
C LYS A 133 16.02 -16.91 3.64
N LEU A 134 15.60 -17.27 4.85
CA LEU A 134 14.64 -16.51 5.63
C LEU A 134 15.16 -15.11 5.99
N LEU A 135 16.46 -14.99 6.32
CA LEU A 135 17.09 -13.69 6.58
C LEU A 135 17.08 -12.79 5.33
N VAL A 136 17.46 -13.32 4.16
CA VAL A 136 17.42 -12.60 2.88
C VAL A 136 16.00 -12.16 2.55
N MET A 137 15.01 -13.04 2.70
CA MET A 137 13.60 -12.69 2.51
C MET A 137 13.14 -11.58 3.45
N PHE A 138 13.55 -11.62 4.73
CA PHE A 138 13.19 -10.60 5.70
C PHE A 138 13.80 -9.24 5.34
N ILE A 139 15.09 -9.21 4.97
CA ILE A 139 15.76 -7.99 4.49
C ILE A 139 15.06 -7.45 3.25
N LEU A 140 14.73 -8.31 2.28
CA LEU A 140 14.02 -7.92 1.07
C LEU A 140 12.63 -7.36 1.40
N LEU A 141 11.88 -7.99 2.30
CA LEU A 141 10.57 -7.54 2.73
C LEU A 141 10.64 -6.14 3.36
N ILE A 142 11.63 -5.89 4.23
CA ILE A 142 11.88 -4.56 4.79
C ILE A 142 12.20 -3.57 3.67
N GLY A 143 13.10 -3.93 2.74
CA GLY A 143 13.47 -3.11 1.59
C GLY A 143 12.28 -2.72 0.71
N LEU A 144 11.32 -3.63 0.52
CA LEU A 144 10.08 -3.38 -0.22
C LEU A 144 9.08 -2.53 0.58
N LEU A 145 8.99 -2.73 1.89
CA LEU A 145 8.05 -1.98 2.74
C LEU A 145 8.50 -0.55 3.02
N LEU A 146 9.80 -0.28 3.12
CA LEU A 146 10.36 1.05 3.40
C LEU A 146 9.89 2.15 2.44
N PRO A 147 10.00 2.02 1.11
CA PRO A 147 9.57 3.08 0.19
C PRO A 147 8.04 3.26 0.22
N VAL A 148 7.28 2.17 0.40
CA VAL A 148 5.82 2.23 0.54
C VAL A 148 5.43 3.03 1.80
N ARG A 149 6.09 2.74 2.93
CA ARG A 149 5.90 3.48 4.20
C ARG A 149 6.29 4.95 4.06
N ALA A 150 7.44 5.25 3.46
CA ALA A 150 7.93 6.61 3.27
C ALA A 150 6.97 7.47 2.43
N ILE A 151 6.44 6.91 1.33
CA ILE A 151 5.46 7.61 0.47
C ILE A 151 4.16 7.89 1.24
N HIS A 152 3.66 6.90 1.99
CA HIS A 152 2.42 7.06 2.76
C HIS A 152 2.57 8.06 3.90
N LEU A 153 3.70 8.03 4.61
CA LEU A 153 3.99 8.99 5.67
C LEU A 153 4.02 10.42 5.10
N ARG A 154 4.76 10.66 4.00
CA ARG A 154 4.80 11.98 3.34
C ARG A 154 3.41 12.46 2.91
N LYS A 155 2.57 11.58 2.35
CA LYS A 155 1.19 11.91 1.96
C LYS A 155 0.33 12.24 3.19
N ALA A 156 0.42 11.45 4.26
CA ALA A 156 -0.31 11.68 5.51
C ALA A 156 0.09 13.02 6.13
N THR A 157 1.39 13.30 6.29
CA THR A 157 1.88 14.56 6.84
C THR A 157 1.44 15.77 6.01
N LYS A 158 1.43 15.66 4.68
CA LYS A 158 0.94 16.74 3.79
C LYS A 158 -0.55 17.01 4.01
N ILE A 159 -1.36 15.97 4.19
CA ILE A 159 -2.80 16.11 4.48
C ILE A 159 -2.99 16.73 5.87
N CYS A 160 -2.32 16.21 6.91
CA CYS A 160 -2.39 16.75 8.27
C CYS A 160 -2.02 18.24 8.32
N LYS A 161 -0.93 18.65 7.64
CA LYS A 161 -0.54 20.07 7.51
C LYS A 161 -1.61 20.90 6.81
N SER A 162 -2.22 20.38 5.74
CA SER A 162 -3.27 21.09 5.01
C SER A 162 -4.59 21.22 5.79
N CYS A 163 -4.85 20.31 6.72
CA CYS A 163 -6.06 20.28 7.54
C CYS A 163 -5.90 20.97 8.91
N GLY A 164 -4.68 21.41 9.28
CA GLY A 164 -4.42 22.07 10.56
C GLY A 164 -4.58 21.17 11.78
N MET A 165 -4.64 19.83 11.62
CA MET A 165 -4.84 18.87 12.71
C MET A 165 -3.54 18.47 13.42
N LYS A 166 -2.52 19.34 13.37
CA LYS A 166 -1.21 19.08 13.95
C LYS A 166 -1.33 19.04 15.48
N GLY A 167 -1.04 17.90 16.10
CA GLY A 167 -1.12 17.70 17.56
C GLY A 167 -2.52 17.46 18.14
N ILE A 168 -3.55 17.29 17.30
CA ILE A 168 -4.94 17.03 17.73
C ILE A 168 -5.29 15.54 17.57
N ASP A 169 -4.78 14.88 16.54
CA ASP A 169 -4.99 13.45 16.29
C ASP A 169 -3.68 12.68 16.53
N PRO A 170 -3.68 11.57 17.30
CA PRO A 170 -2.48 10.75 17.53
C PRO A 170 -1.88 10.15 16.25
N GLY A 171 -2.63 10.10 15.13
CA GLY A 171 -2.12 9.73 13.80
C GLY A 171 -1.50 10.87 12.99
N CYS A 172 -1.52 12.10 13.51
CA CYS A 172 -0.89 13.30 12.93
C CYS A 172 0.23 13.83 13.85
N THR A 173 1.08 12.95 14.38
CA THR A 173 2.33 13.32 15.05
C THR A 173 3.42 13.61 14.02
N GLU A 174 4.30 14.56 14.33
CA GLU A 174 5.42 14.98 13.46
C GLU A 174 6.38 13.83 13.10
#